data_AF-A0A967MBC2-F1
#
_entry.id   AF-A0A967MBC2-F1
#
_cell.length_a   1.000
_cell.length_b   1.000
_cell.length_c   1.000
_cell.angle_alpha   90.00
_cell.angle_beta   90.00
_cell.angle_gamma   90.00
#
_symmetry.space_group_name_H-M   'P 1'
#
loop_
_entity.id
_entity.type
_entity.pdbx_description
1 polymer ?
#
loop_
_entity_poly.entity_id
_entity_poly.type
_entity_poly.pdbx_seq_one_letter_code
_entity_poly.pdbx_strand_id
1 'polypeptide(L)'
;IDFVEISYIVVPILAPIAANLGINPIWYAILVAMNLQTSFLTPPFGFSLFYLKGVAPPGVKTTDIYYGVIPFITLQAIVLGILVVFPEWFGFSAH
;
A
#
# COMPACT_ATOMS: atom_id res chain seq x y z
N ILE A 1 -10.31 6.70 7.38
CA ILE A 1 -10.52 6.16 8.75
C ILE A 1 -9.94 4.74 8.81
N ASP A 2 -10.07 3.97 7.74
CA ASP A 2 -9.61 2.56 7.64
C ASP A 2 -8.10 2.35 7.82
N PHE A 3 -7.24 3.22 7.26
CA PHE A 3 -5.79 3.08 7.48
C PHE A 3 -5.37 3.31 8.93
N VAL A 4 -6.07 4.19 9.64
CA VAL A 4 -5.83 4.46 11.07
C VAL A 4 -6.22 3.20 11.84
N GLU A 5 -7.39 2.63 11.55
CA GLU A 5 -7.83 1.38 12.17
C GLU A 5 -6.83 0.23 11.94
N ILE A 6 -6.38 0.02 10.69
CA ILE A 6 -5.38 -1.01 10.38
C ILE A 6 -4.07 -0.73 11.13
N SER A 7 -3.61 0.52 11.17
CA SER A 7 -2.34 0.88 11.81
C SER A 7 -2.38 0.80 13.34
N TYR A 8 -3.54 1.06 13.96
CA TYR A 8 -3.68 1.09 15.42
C TYR A 8 -4.22 -0.21 16.01
N ILE A 9 -4.91 -1.05 15.22
CA ILE A 9 -5.46 -2.32 15.69
C ILE A 9 -4.66 -3.49 15.12
N VAL A 10 -4.55 -3.59 13.79
CA VAL A 10 -3.97 -4.77 13.13
C VAL A 10 -2.45 -4.81 13.30
N VAL A 11 -1.76 -3.69 13.08
CA VAL A 11 -0.29 -3.66 13.15
C VAL A 11 0.23 -4.02 14.54
N PRO A 12 -0.30 -3.50 15.67
CA PRO A 12 0.18 -3.88 17.01
C PRO A 12 -0.11 -5.34 17.37
N ILE A 13 -1.14 -5.95 16.79
CA ILE A 13 -1.44 -7.38 16.97
C ILE A 13 -0.44 -8.25 16.19
N LEU A 14 -0.13 -7.88 14.95
CA LEU A 14 0.73 -8.67 14.06
C LEU A 14 2.23 -8.42 14.26
N ALA A 15 2.63 -7.21 14.68
CA ALA A 15 4.02 -6.84 14.92
C ALA A 15 4.77 -7.78 15.89
N PRO A 16 4.24 -8.17 17.07
CA PRO A 16 4.92 -9.11 17.94
C PRO A 16 5.00 -10.51 17.31
N ILE A 17 4.02 -10.93 16.50
CA ILE A 17 4.06 -12.21 15.79
C ILE A 17 5.18 -12.18 14.75
N ALA A 18 5.27 -11.11 13.96
CA ALA A 18 6.34 -10.90 12.99
C ALA A 18 7.72 -10.88 13.65
N ALA A 19 7.86 -10.21 14.80
CA ALA A 19 9.10 -10.19 15.58
C ALA A 19 9.48 -11.60 16.09
N ASN A 20 8.52 -12.39 16.56
CA ASN A 20 8.75 -13.79 16.96
C ASN A 20 9.18 -14.69 15.79
N LEU A 21 8.78 -14.36 14.57
CA LEU A 21 9.20 -15.05 13.34
C LEU A 21 10.57 -14.57 12.83
N GLY A 22 11.25 -13.66 13.55
CA GLY A 22 12.54 -13.10 13.13
C GLY A 22 12.43 -12.10 11.97
N ILE A 23 11.24 -11.59 11.67
CA ILE A 23 11.04 -10.65 10.57
C ILE A 23 11.61 -9.28 10.97
N ASN A 24 12.39 -8.67 10.09
CA ASN A 24 12.90 -7.33 10.29
C ASN A 24 11.74 -6.32 10.42
N PRO A 25 11.65 -5.58 11.55
CA PRO A 25 10.51 -4.71 11.82
C PRO A 25 10.42 -3.52 10.86
N ILE A 26 11.54 -3.04 10.32
CA ILE A 26 11.57 -1.95 9.34
C ILE A 26 11.01 -2.44 8.00
N TRP A 27 11.46 -3.61 7.55
CA TRP A 27 10.95 -4.22 6.33
C TRP A 27 9.44 -4.48 6.43
N TYR A 28 8.99 -5.04 7.56
CA TYR A 28 7.57 -5.24 7.84
C TYR A 28 6.77 -3.93 7.79
N ALA A 29 7.26 -2.87 8.44
CA ALA A 29 6.61 -1.56 8.42
C ALA A 29 6.51 -0.97 7.00
N ILE A 30 7.54 -1.12 6.18
CA ILE A 30 7.56 -0.66 4.78
C ILE A 30 6.51 -1.42 3.96
N LEU A 31 6.46 -2.75 4.09
CA LEU A 31 5.48 -3.57 3.38
C LEU A 31 4.04 -3.18 3.74
N VAL A 32 3.76 -2.98 5.03
CA VAL A 32 2.45 -2.54 5.51
C VAL A 32 2.10 -1.16 4.96
N ALA A 33 3.02 -0.20 5.06
CA ALA A 33 2.81 1.17 4.58
C ALA A 33 2.56 1.22 3.07
N MET A 34 3.34 0.49 2.27
CA MET A 34 3.20 0.43 0.82
C MET A 34 1.90 -0.27 0.40
N ASN A 35 1.51 -1.35 1.08
CA ASN A 35 0.22 -2.00 0.83
C ASN A 35 -0.93 -1.06 1.13
N LEU A 36 -0.92 -0.39 2.29
CA LEU A 36 -1.94 0.59 2.66
C LEU A 36 -2.06 1.72 1.64
N GLN A 37 -0.93 2.26 1.19
CA GLN A 37 -0.91 3.29 0.14
C GLN A 37 -1.54 2.81 -1.17
N THR A 38 -1.25 1.58 -1.59
CA THR A 38 -1.78 0.99 -2.83
C THR A 38 -3.30 0.78 -2.74
N SER A 39 -3.79 0.37 -1.57
CA SER A 39 -5.22 0.16 -1.30
C SER A 39 -6.06 1.42 -1.49
N PHE A 40 -5.50 2.61 -1.23
CA PHE A 40 -6.19 3.89 -1.46
C PHE A 40 -6.40 4.26 -2.92
N LEU A 41 -5.63 3.62 -3.81
CA LEU A 41 -5.63 3.88 -5.24
C LEU A 41 -6.34 2.78 -6.03
N THR A 42 -6.71 1.67 -5.41
CA THR A 42 -7.35 0.53 -6.10
C THR A 42 -8.82 0.42 -5.69
N PRO A 43 -9.79 0.38 -6.63
CA PRO A 43 -11.18 0.04 -6.29
C PRO A 43 -11.24 -1.37 -5.67
N PRO A 44 -11.98 -1.64 -4.57
CA PRO A 44 -13.11 -0.90 -3.97
C PRO A 44 -12.76 0.10 -2.85
N PHE A 45 -11.51 0.13 -2.37
CA PHE A 45 -11.04 1.04 -1.28
C PHE A 45 -10.38 2.33 -1.82
N GLY A 46 -10.67 2.67 -3.07
CA GLY A 46 -10.14 3.80 -3.82
C GLY A 46 -10.64 5.17 -3.37
N PHE A 47 -10.61 5.49 -2.07
CA PHE A 47 -11.09 6.77 -1.54
C PHE A 47 -10.46 7.98 -2.25
N SER A 48 -9.17 7.89 -2.59
CA SER A 48 -8.50 8.94 -3.36
C SER A 48 -9.10 9.10 -4.76
N LEU A 49 -9.51 8.01 -5.41
CA LEU A 49 -10.16 8.05 -6.72
C LEU A 49 -11.57 8.66 -6.63
N PHE A 50 -12.33 8.34 -5.58
CA PHE A 50 -13.65 8.93 -5.35
C PHE A 50 -13.56 10.41 -4.97
N TYR A 51 -12.54 10.81 -4.21
CA TYR A 51 -12.25 12.20 -3.92
C TYR A 51 -11.94 12.99 -5.21
N LEU A 52 -11.06 12.44 -6.06
CA LEU A 52 -10.75 13.03 -7.36
C LEU A 52 -12.00 13.14 -8.24
N LYS A 53 -12.89 12.14 -8.21
CA LYS A 53 -14.18 12.22 -8.93
C LYS A 53 -15.09 13.32 -8.38
N GLY A 54 -15.09 13.56 -7.07
CA GLY A 54 -15.90 14.61 -6.43
C GLY A 54 -15.54 16.04 -6.86
N VAL A 55 -14.28 16.27 -7.23
CA VAL A 55 -13.79 17.57 -7.72
C VAL A 55 -13.61 17.61 -9.24
N ALA A 56 -13.77 16.48 -9.93
CA ALA A 56 -13.57 16.38 -11.36
C ALA A 56 -14.70 17.06 -12.15
N PRO A 57 -14.39 17.73 -13.28
CA PRO A 57 -15.40 18.30 -14.17
C PRO A 57 -16.42 17.27 -14.64
N PRO A 58 -17.67 17.68 -14.98
CA PRO A 58 -18.73 16.77 -15.41
C PRO A 58 -18.41 15.96 -16.68
N GLY A 59 -17.45 16.41 -17.48
CA GLY A 59 -16.97 15.67 -18.66
C GLY A 59 -16.03 14.49 -18.36
N VAL A 60 -15.45 14.42 -17.15
CA VAL A 60 -14.49 13.36 -16.79
C VAL A 60 -15.25 12.17 -16.22
N LYS A 61 -15.13 11.01 -16.87
CA LYS A 61 -15.75 9.77 -16.40
C LYS A 61 -14.89 9.13 -15.32
N THR A 62 -15.52 8.35 -14.44
CA THR A 62 -14.80 7.58 -13.41
C THR A 62 -13.78 6.61 -14.05
N THR A 63 -14.08 6.12 -15.25
CA THR A 63 -13.16 5.28 -16.04
C THR A 63 -11.86 5.99 -16.38
N ASP A 64 -11.91 7.29 -16.69
CA ASP A 64 -10.72 8.06 -17.07
C ASP A 64 -9.78 8.22 -15.88
N ILE A 65 -10.36 8.42 -14.69
CA ILE A 65 -9.63 8.48 -13.42
C ILE A 65 -8.98 7.12 -13.11
N TYR A 66 -9.71 6.02 -13.38
CA TYR A 66 -9.17 4.67 -13.17
C TYR A 66 -8.02 4.36 -14.13
N TYR A 67 -8.15 4.67 -15.41
CA TYR A 67 -7.05 4.50 -16.37
C TYR A 67 -5.84 5.37 -16.03
N GLY A 68 -6.06 6.58 -15.52
CA GLY A 68 -4.99 7.48 -15.09
C GLY A 68 -4.16 6.95 -13.93
N VAL A 69 -4.74 6.17 -13.01
CA VAL A 69 -4.03 5.65 -11.83
C VAL A 69 -3.33 4.30 -12.07
N ILE A 70 -3.74 3.54 -13.09
CA ILE A 70 -3.17 2.22 -13.42
C ILE A 70 -1.64 2.23 -13.54
N PRO A 71 -1.00 3.19 -14.25
CA PRO A 71 0.46 3.23 -14.35
C PRO A 71 1.14 3.38 -12.99
N PHE A 72 0.54 4.17 -12.10
CA PHE A 72 1.07 4.38 -10.75
C PHE A 72 0.94 3.12 -9.89
N ILE A 73 -0.21 2.44 -9.92
CA ILE A 73 -0.42 1.17 -9.21
C ILE A 73 0.54 0.10 -9.72
N THR A 74 0.76 0.06 -11.03
CA THR A 74 1.67 -0.91 -11.66
C THR A 74 3.10 -0.68 -11.18
N LEU A 75 3.57 0.57 -11.18
CA LEU A 75 4.88 0.92 -10.64
C LEU A 75 5.00 0.53 -9.16
N GLN A 76 4.00 0.86 -8.35
CA GLN A 76 3.96 0.55 -6.93
C GLN A 76 4.02 -0.96 -6.67
N ALA A 77 3.27 -1.75 -7.45
CA ALA A 77 3.28 -3.21 -7.37
C ALA A 77 4.63 -3.81 -7.77
N ILE A 78 5.31 -3.24 -8.77
CA ILE A 78 6.68 -3.65 -9.16
C ILE A 78 7.64 -3.39 -8.00
N VAL A 79 7.62 -2.20 -7.41
CA VAL A 79 8.52 -1.87 -6.27
C VAL A 79 8.23 -2.77 -5.07
N LEU A 80 6.95 -3.01 -4.76
CA LEU A 80 6.55 -3.93 -3.70
C LEU A 80 7.04 -5.36 -3.98
N GLY A 81 6.90 -5.84 -5.22
CA GLY A 81 7.41 -7.15 -5.63
C GLY A 81 8.92 -7.26 -5.47
N ILE A 82 9.67 -6.22 -5.86
CA ILE A 82 11.12 -6.17 -5.68
C ILE A 82 11.49 -6.20 -4.19
N LEU A 83 10.78 -5.46 -3.33
CA LEU A 83 11.04 -5.45 -1.89
C LEU A 83 10.73 -6.78 -1.21
N VAL A 84 9.75 -7.53 -1.71
CA VAL A 84 9.39 -8.85 -1.17
C VAL A 84 10.38 -9.92 -1.64
N VAL A 85 10.80 -9.89 -2.91
CA VAL A 85 11.68 -10.91 -3.50
C VAL A 85 13.16 -10.64 -3.21
N PHE A 86 13.58 -9.37 -3.18
CA PHE A 86 14.97 -8.94 -2.99
C PHE A 86 15.13 -7.99 -1.78
N PRO A 87 14.70 -8.37 -0.57
CA PRO A 87 14.84 -7.53 0.62
C PRO A 87 16.31 -7.19 0.95
N GLU A 88 17.24 -8.10 0.63
CA GLU A 88 18.67 -7.96 0.90
C GLU A 88 19.32 -6.80 0.14
N TRP A 89 18.82 -6.44 -1.05
CA TRP A 89 19.33 -5.30 -1.83
C TRP A 89 19.18 -3.97 -1.09
N PHE A 90 18.23 -3.91 -0.18
CA PHE A 90 17.90 -2.72 0.63
C PHE A 90 18.45 -2.83 2.05
N GLY A 91 19.28 -3.82 2.34
CA GLY A 91 19.89 -4.03 3.66
C GLY A 91 18.95 -4.68 4.69
N PHE A 92 17.82 -5.25 4.26
CA PHE A 92 16.94 -6.02 5.13
C PHE A 92 17.41 -7.48 5.17
N SER A 93 18.53 -7.73 5.85
CA SER A 93 18.99 -9.10 6.12
C SER A 93 18.12 -9.75 7.20
N ALA A 94 17.71 -11.00 6.99
CA ALA A 94 17.36 -11.88 8.10
C ALA A 94 18.66 -12.14 8.88
N HIS A 95 18.64 -11.85 10.18
CA HIS A 95 19.64 -12.36 11.12
C HIS A 95 18.96 -13.40 11.99
#